data_AF-A0A2U1IZQ9-F1
#
_entry.id   AF-A0A2U1IZQ9-F1
#
_cell.length_a   1.000
_cell.length_b   1.000
_cell.length_c   1.000
_cell.angle_alpha   90.00
_cell.angle_beta   90.00
_cell.angle_gamma   90.00
#
_symmetry.space_group_name_H-M   'P 1'
#
loop_
_entity.id
_entity.type
_entity.pdbx_description
1 polymer ?
#
loop_
_entity_poly.entity_id
_entity_poly.type
_entity_poly.pdbx_seq_one_letter_code
_entity_poly.pdbx_strand_id
1 'polypeptide(L)'
;MMRIMRIGVVGRTVDKFYSTFTDEKDCGKVITSHFYLLFGCSFPIWLGGEGRLSIFSGVLVLGFSDAIASIAGNKYGKTKWFGSKKSVEGTLGFVLSLVVLCIFGETWLFPGNGEIVTVKVFWICLISVVIGTMEAVTLQNDNLVLPLTFYALYNLIFQSFV
;
A
#
# COMPACT_ATOMS: atom_id res chain seq x y z
N MET A 1 -6.77 -16.69 24.26
CA MET A 1 -7.94 -16.22 25.03
C MET A 1 -9.15 -16.21 24.10
N MET A 2 -10.04 -17.19 24.30
CA MET A 2 -11.48 -17.26 23.95
C MET A 2 -11.92 -16.94 22.50
N ARG A 3 -12.23 -17.99 21.72
CA ARG A 3 -13.57 -18.61 21.56
C ARG A 3 -14.56 -17.68 20.84
N ILE A 4 -14.82 -17.96 19.57
CA ILE A 4 -16.05 -17.74 18.74
C ILE A 4 -15.52 -17.98 17.30
N MET A 5 -15.62 -19.14 16.65
CA MET A 5 -16.80 -19.90 16.29
C MET A 5 -16.44 -21.37 16.10
N ARG A 6 -17.13 -22.25 16.84
CA ARG A 6 -17.21 -23.68 16.53
C ARG A 6 -18.12 -23.83 15.30
N ILE A 7 -17.55 -24.02 14.12
CA ILE A 7 -18.26 -24.59 12.97
C ILE A 7 -17.61 -25.94 12.68
N GLY A 8 -18.39 -26.98 12.97
CA GLY A 8 -17.97 -28.38 12.99
C GLY A 8 -17.39 -28.86 11.67
N VAL A 9 -16.48 -29.84 11.78
CA VAL A 9 -15.77 -30.55 10.70
C VAL A 9 -14.76 -29.70 9.91
N VAL A 10 -15.13 -28.51 9.44
CA VAL A 10 -14.22 -27.63 8.67
C VAL A 10 -13.09 -27.08 9.54
N GLY A 11 -13.38 -26.70 10.78
CA GLY A 11 -12.37 -26.18 11.71
C GLY A 11 -11.23 -27.16 12.01
N ARG A 12 -11.46 -28.48 11.97
CA ARG A 12 -10.40 -29.48 12.19
C ARG A 12 -9.50 -29.66 10.97
N THR A 13 -10.04 -29.54 9.77
CA THR A 13 -9.23 -29.56 8.54
C THR A 13 -8.42 -28.28 8.43
N VAL A 14 -9.02 -27.13 8.78
CA VAL A 14 -8.31 -25.85 8.83
C VAL A 14 -7.28 -25.84 9.95
N ASP A 15 -7.56 -26.30 11.17
CA ASP A 15 -6.56 -26.39 12.25
C ASP A 15 -5.42 -27.35 11.89
N LYS A 16 -5.70 -28.46 11.20
CA LYS A 16 -4.68 -29.42 10.75
C LYS A 16 -3.87 -28.89 9.56
N PHE A 17 -4.49 -28.11 8.69
CA PHE A 17 -3.79 -27.37 7.63
C PHE A 17 -2.92 -26.27 8.27
N TYR A 18 -3.49 -25.47 9.16
CA TYR A 18 -2.83 -24.38 9.89
C TYR A 18 -1.68 -24.90 10.76
N SER A 19 -1.81 -26.06 11.42
CA SER A 19 -0.73 -26.70 12.18
C SER A 19 0.35 -27.33 11.30
N THR A 20 0.05 -27.62 10.03
CA THR A 20 1.06 -28.05 9.04
C THR A 20 1.83 -26.85 8.46
N PHE A 21 1.23 -25.66 8.50
CA PHE A 21 1.86 -24.39 8.07
C PHE A 21 2.40 -23.54 9.22
N THR A 22 2.19 -23.96 10.46
CA THR A 22 2.66 -23.29 11.66
C THR A 22 3.57 -24.26 12.41
N ASP A 23 4.80 -24.37 11.91
CA ASP A 23 5.90 -24.90 12.70
C ASP A 23 7.03 -23.87 12.76
N GLU A 24 7.74 -23.93 13.88
CA GLU A 24 8.36 -22.80 14.53
C GLU A 24 9.53 -22.18 13.74
N LYS A 25 9.34 -20.91 13.37
CA LYS A 25 10.34 -19.85 13.15
C LYS A 25 10.96 -19.59 11.77
N ASP A 26 11.19 -20.51 10.83
CA ASP A 26 11.99 -20.12 9.64
C ASP A 26 11.67 -20.82 8.30
N CYS A 27 10.73 -20.24 7.53
CA CYS A 27 10.84 -20.16 6.06
C CYS A 27 10.76 -18.69 5.56
N GLY A 28 10.91 -17.75 6.49
CA GLY A 28 11.56 -16.44 6.37
C GLY A 28 10.89 -15.33 5.57
N LYS A 29 10.87 -15.42 4.24
CA LYS A 29 10.72 -14.23 3.37
C LYS A 29 9.59 -14.32 2.34
N VAL A 30 9.27 -15.51 1.85
CA VAL A 30 8.29 -15.65 0.76
C VAL A 30 6.88 -15.76 1.34
N ILE A 31 6.65 -16.65 2.30
CA ILE A 31 5.30 -16.89 2.86
C ILE A 31 4.81 -15.66 3.64
N THR A 32 5.67 -15.03 4.44
CA THR A 32 5.37 -13.81 5.19
C THR A 32 5.01 -12.64 4.28
N SER A 33 5.75 -12.44 3.18
CA SER A 33 5.48 -11.35 2.22
C SER A 33 4.11 -11.46 1.57
N HIS A 34 3.63 -12.67 1.26
CA HIS A 34 2.29 -12.87 0.69
C HIS A 34 1.19 -12.51 1.69
N PHE A 35 1.35 -12.88 2.97
CA PHE A 35 0.42 -12.47 4.03
C PHE A 35 0.45 -10.96 4.25
N TYR A 36 1.63 -10.35 4.27
CA TYR A 36 1.76 -8.90 4.46
C TYR A 36 1.18 -8.11 3.28
N LEU A 37 1.38 -8.57 2.05
CA LEU A 37 0.81 -7.93 0.86
C LEU A 37 -0.71 -8.08 0.84
N LEU A 38 -1.23 -9.27 1.18
CA LEU A 38 -2.66 -9.49 1.29
C LEU A 38 -3.28 -8.61 2.39
N PHE A 39 -2.61 -8.51 3.54
CA PHE A 39 -3.05 -7.65 4.64
C PHE A 39 -2.92 -6.16 4.31
N GLY A 40 -1.85 -5.73 3.66
CA GLY A 40 -1.66 -4.36 3.19
C GLY A 40 -2.72 -3.92 2.19
N CYS A 41 -3.24 -4.86 1.38
CA CYS A 41 -4.36 -4.62 0.48
C CYS A 41 -5.74 -4.70 1.17
N SER A 42 -5.96 -5.64 2.08
CA SER A 42 -7.28 -5.85 2.70
C SER A 42 -7.57 -4.91 3.85
N PHE A 43 -6.55 -4.51 4.62
CA PHE A 43 -6.74 -3.72 5.83
C PHE A 43 -7.32 -2.32 5.58
N PRO A 44 -6.88 -1.54 4.56
CA PRO A 44 -7.50 -0.27 4.23
C PRO A 44 -8.98 -0.39 3.82
N ILE A 45 -9.35 -1.52 3.18
CA ILE A 45 -10.74 -1.82 2.80
C ILE A 45 -11.58 -2.07 4.06
N TRP A 46 -11.04 -2.82 5.05
CA TRP A 46 -11.74 -3.11 6.30
C TRP A 46 -11.92 -1.90 7.20
N LEU A 47 -10.95 -0.97 7.22
CA LEU A 47 -11.08 0.28 7.97
C LEU A 47 -12.18 1.20 7.41
N GLY A 48 -12.61 0.96 6.16
CA GLY A 48 -13.67 1.71 5.52
C GLY A 48 -13.25 3.13 5.11
N GLY A 49 -14.23 3.88 4.62
CA GLY A 49 -14.03 5.19 3.99
C GLY A 49 -14.91 5.26 2.74
N GLU A 50 -16.18 5.64 2.92
CA GLU A 50 -17.16 5.63 1.83
C GLU A 50 -16.72 6.54 0.69
N GLY A 51 -16.65 5.99 -0.53
CA GLY A 51 -16.42 6.76 -1.77
C GLY A 51 -15.06 7.44 -1.90
N ARG A 52 -14.01 6.95 -1.22
CA ARG A 52 -12.67 7.57 -1.24
C ARG A 52 -11.62 6.66 -1.82
N LEU A 53 -10.64 7.27 -2.49
CA LEU A 53 -9.47 6.59 -3.03
C LEU A 53 -8.62 5.87 -1.96
N SER A 54 -8.69 6.29 -0.69
CA SER A 54 -7.90 5.75 0.41
C SER A 54 -8.08 4.24 0.61
N ILE A 55 -9.28 3.70 0.39
CA ILE A 55 -9.53 2.25 0.55
C ILE A 55 -8.75 1.40 -0.47
N PHE A 56 -8.36 1.99 -1.61
CA PHE A 56 -7.55 1.34 -2.65
C PHE A 56 -6.03 1.52 -2.45
N SER A 57 -5.61 2.10 -1.32
CA SER A 57 -4.20 2.37 -1.02
C SER A 57 -3.28 1.18 -1.26
N GLY A 58 -3.65 -0.02 -0.84
CA GLY A 58 -2.87 -1.24 -1.11
C GLY A 58 -2.67 -1.52 -2.60
N VAL A 59 -3.73 -1.43 -3.40
CA VAL A 59 -3.66 -1.66 -4.85
C VAL A 59 -2.84 -0.57 -5.55
N LEU A 60 -3.01 0.68 -5.15
CA LEU A 60 -2.29 1.81 -5.73
C LEU A 60 -0.80 1.76 -5.40
N VAL A 61 -0.47 1.60 -4.11
CA VAL A 61 0.90 1.64 -3.61
C VAL A 61 1.66 0.36 -3.92
N LEU A 62 1.13 -0.81 -3.54
CA LEU A 62 1.84 -2.10 -3.69
C LEU A 62 1.62 -2.75 -5.05
N GLY A 63 0.46 -2.52 -5.68
CA GLY A 63 0.14 -3.12 -6.97
C GLY A 63 0.80 -2.37 -8.11
N PHE A 64 0.40 -1.11 -8.31
CA PHE A 64 0.83 -0.33 -9.47
C PHE A 64 2.14 0.43 -9.25
N SER A 65 2.23 1.22 -8.18
CA SER A 65 3.37 2.11 -7.99
C SER A 65 4.66 1.36 -7.69
N ASP A 66 4.61 0.31 -6.86
CA ASP A 66 5.77 -0.55 -6.58
C ASP A 66 6.28 -1.28 -7.84
N ALA A 67 5.36 -1.75 -8.69
CA ALA A 67 5.72 -2.36 -9.97
C ALA A 67 6.42 -1.36 -10.92
N ILE A 68 5.88 -0.14 -11.04
CA ILE A 68 6.48 0.92 -11.86
C ILE A 68 7.83 1.35 -11.30
N ALA A 69 7.97 1.43 -9.97
CA ALA A 69 9.23 1.71 -9.31
C ALA A 69 10.30 0.66 -9.66
N SER A 70 9.93 -0.62 -9.62
CA SER A 70 10.80 -1.73 -9.97
C SER A 70 11.21 -1.72 -11.45
N ILE A 71 10.28 -1.43 -12.36
CA ILE A 71 10.57 -1.29 -13.81
C ILE A 71 11.52 -0.11 -14.06
N ALA A 72 11.20 1.06 -13.50
CA ALA A 72 12.01 2.27 -13.66
C ALA A 72 13.40 2.10 -13.02
N GLY A 73 13.46 1.50 -11.83
CA GLY A 73 14.71 1.23 -11.13
C GLY A 73 15.58 0.19 -11.84
N ASN A 74 14.99 -0.84 -12.45
CA ASN A 74 15.75 -1.83 -13.21
C ASN A 74 16.28 -1.27 -14.54
N LYS A 75 15.48 -0.45 -15.23
CA LYS A 75 15.84 0.07 -16.56
C LYS A 75 16.73 1.33 -16.51
N TYR A 76 16.51 2.21 -15.54
CA TYR A 76 17.14 3.53 -15.46
C TYR A 76 17.86 3.80 -14.12
N GLY A 77 17.85 2.87 -13.17
CA GLY A 77 18.33 3.08 -11.79
C GLY A 77 19.84 3.19 -11.62
N LYS A 78 20.42 4.27 -12.14
CA LYS A 78 21.85 4.59 -12.04
C LYS A 78 22.20 5.22 -10.69
N THR A 79 21.31 6.05 -10.15
CA THR A 79 21.56 6.80 -8.91
C THR A 79 20.93 6.09 -7.73
N LYS A 80 21.74 5.58 -6.80
CA LYS A 80 21.25 4.86 -5.62
C LYS A 80 21.05 5.77 -4.42
N TRP A 81 20.04 5.48 -3.61
CA TRP A 81 19.86 6.14 -2.31
C TRP A 81 20.98 5.73 -1.34
N PHE A 82 21.41 6.65 -0.47
CA PHE A 82 22.53 6.41 0.44
C PHE A 82 22.25 5.20 1.33
N GLY A 83 23.09 4.16 1.21
CA GLY A 83 22.95 2.92 1.99
C GLY A 83 21.80 2.00 1.58
N SER A 84 21.12 2.27 0.45
CA SER A 84 20.00 1.46 -0.06
C SER A 84 20.28 0.90 -1.45
N LYS A 85 19.64 -0.25 -1.77
CA LYS A 85 19.66 -0.84 -3.13
C LYS A 85 18.68 -0.14 -4.08
N LYS A 86 17.75 0.64 -3.53
CA LYS A 86 16.73 1.39 -4.26
C LYS A 86 17.36 2.58 -4.99
N SER A 87 16.82 2.91 -6.16
CA SER A 87 17.33 3.99 -7.00
C SER A 87 16.40 5.20 -6.99
N VAL A 88 16.97 6.40 -7.13
CA VAL A 88 16.23 7.66 -7.21
C VAL A 88 15.27 7.61 -8.40
N GLU A 89 15.69 7.03 -9.53
CA GLU A 89 14.84 6.87 -10.72
C GLU A 89 13.66 5.91 -10.48
N GLY A 90 13.83 4.92 -9.60
CA GLY A 90 12.76 4.01 -9.18
C GLY A 90 11.74 4.74 -8.31
N THR A 91 12.22 5.50 -7.32
CA THR A 91 11.39 6.36 -6.47
C THR A 91 10.63 7.42 -7.29
N LEU A 92 11.26 8.03 -8.30
CA LEU A 92 10.58 8.95 -9.21
C LEU A 92 9.47 8.25 -9.99
N GLY A 93 9.70 7.02 -10.48
CA GLY A 93 8.67 6.20 -11.11
C GLY A 93 7.50 5.88 -10.17
N PHE A 94 7.80 5.54 -8.92
CA PHE A 94 6.80 5.34 -7.87
C PHE A 94 5.93 6.60 -7.68
N VAL A 95 6.56 7.76 -7.44
CA VAL A 95 5.87 9.03 -7.17
C VAL A 95 5.00 9.43 -8.35
N LEU A 96 5.54 9.41 -9.57
CA LEU A 96 4.81 9.82 -10.78
C LEU A 96 3.60 8.93 -11.03
N SER A 97 3.77 7.61 -10.91
CA SER A 97 2.65 6.68 -11.09
C SER A 97 1.57 6.87 -10.05
N LEU A 98 1.94 7.05 -8.77
CA LEU A 98 0.97 7.25 -7.68
C LEU A 98 0.18 8.54 -7.88
N VAL A 99 0.85 9.64 -8.26
CA VAL A 99 0.19 10.91 -8.58
C VAL A 99 -0.82 10.74 -9.72
N VAL A 100 -0.40 10.14 -10.83
CA VAL A 100 -1.27 9.93 -12.00
C VAL A 100 -2.48 9.08 -11.64
N LEU A 101 -2.28 7.98 -10.90
CA LEU A 101 -3.37 7.10 -10.48
C LEU A 101 -4.33 7.78 -9.51
N CYS A 102 -3.82 8.62 -8.60
CA CYS A 102 -4.67 9.37 -7.67
C CYS A 102 -5.51 10.42 -8.40
N ILE A 103 -4.90 11.17 -9.32
CA ILE A 103 -5.64 12.15 -10.14
C ILE A 103 -6.70 11.43 -10.97
N PHE A 104 -6.34 10.30 -11.60
CA PHE A 104 -7.30 9.50 -12.36
C PHE A 104 -8.45 8.99 -11.48
N GLY A 105 -8.15 8.46 -10.29
CA GLY A 105 -9.16 7.97 -9.36
C GLY A 105 -10.13 9.05 -8.88
N GLU A 106 -9.62 10.22 -8.49
CA GLU A 106 -10.44 11.35 -8.01
C GLU A 106 -11.27 12.00 -9.13
N THR A 107 -10.81 11.93 -10.39
CA THR A 107 -11.53 12.55 -11.52
C THR A 107 -12.53 11.61 -12.18
N TRP A 108 -12.23 10.31 -12.27
CA TRP A 108 -13.04 9.34 -13.02
C TRP A 108 -13.81 8.35 -12.14
N LEU A 109 -13.25 7.90 -11.02
CA LEU A 109 -13.88 6.87 -10.17
C LEU A 109 -14.72 7.47 -9.04
N PHE A 110 -14.22 8.54 -8.42
CA PHE A 110 -14.87 9.23 -7.31
C PHE A 110 -15.03 10.73 -7.61
N PRO A 111 -15.76 11.09 -8.67
CA PRO A 111 -15.94 12.50 -9.02
C PRO A 111 -16.63 13.25 -7.88
N GLY A 112 -15.90 14.15 -7.23
CA GLY A 112 -16.45 15.06 -6.22
C GLY A 112 -17.28 16.19 -6.83
N ASN A 113 -17.83 17.06 -5.97
CA ASN A 113 -18.71 18.18 -6.37
C ASN A 113 -17.98 19.38 -7.02
N GLY A 114 -16.85 19.16 -7.69
CA GLY A 114 -16.10 20.22 -8.37
C GLY A 114 -15.20 21.09 -7.49
N GLU A 115 -14.83 20.61 -6.29
CA GLU A 115 -13.82 21.28 -5.46
C GLU A 115 -12.49 21.46 -6.20
N ILE A 116 -11.75 22.50 -5.79
CA ILE A 116 -10.53 23.01 -6.42
C ILE A 116 -9.52 21.88 -6.66
N VAL A 117 -9.54 21.36 -7.90
CA VAL A 117 -8.64 20.30 -8.40
C VAL A 117 -7.18 20.63 -8.06
N THR A 118 -6.79 21.90 -8.12
CA THR A 118 -5.44 22.37 -7.81
C THR A 118 -5.00 22.09 -6.37
N VAL A 119 -5.87 22.30 -5.37
CA VAL A 119 -5.51 22.08 -3.96
C VAL A 119 -5.36 20.59 -3.68
N LYS A 120 -6.25 19.76 -4.23
CA LYS A 120 -6.16 18.30 -4.10
C LYS A 120 -4.91 17.74 -4.78
N VAL A 121 -4.57 18.23 -5.97
CA VAL A 121 -3.35 17.84 -6.70
C VAL A 121 -2.09 18.16 -5.90
N PHE A 122 -2.02 19.33 -5.27
CA PHE A 122 -0.88 19.69 -4.41
C PHE A 122 -0.67 18.67 -3.28
N TRP A 123 -1.74 18.32 -2.56
CA TRP A 123 -1.66 17.34 -1.47
C TRP A 123 -1.37 15.92 -1.96
N ILE A 124 -1.94 15.50 -3.09
CA ILE A 124 -1.63 14.22 -3.73
C ILE A 124 -0.14 14.13 -4.07
N CYS A 125 0.44 15.19 -4.65
CA CYS A 125 1.87 15.26 -4.92
C CYS A 125 2.69 15.16 -3.64
N LEU A 126 2.32 15.89 -2.59
CA LEU A 126 3.01 15.86 -1.30
C LEU A 126 2.99 14.46 -0.67
N ILE A 127 1.81 13.84 -0.57
CA ILE A 127 1.65 12.48 -0.03
C ILE A 127 2.48 11.50 -0.86
N SER A 128 2.42 11.59 -2.19
CA SER A 128 3.14 10.66 -3.06
C SER A 128 4.66 10.74 -2.86
N VAL A 129 5.21 11.96 -2.71
CA VAL A 129 6.63 12.16 -2.38
C VAL A 129 6.97 11.58 -1.00
N VAL A 130 6.12 11.78 0.00
CA VAL A 130 6.33 11.20 1.35
C VAL A 130 6.35 9.67 1.27
N ILE A 131 5.39 9.04 0.61
CA ILE A 131 5.34 7.57 0.50
C ILE A 131 6.51 7.04 -0.32
N GLY A 132 6.86 7.67 -1.45
CA GLY A 132 8.01 7.25 -2.26
C GLY A 132 9.35 7.42 -1.54
N THR A 133 9.52 8.47 -0.74
CA THR A 133 10.74 8.64 0.07
C THR A 133 10.79 7.66 1.25
N MET A 134 9.65 7.36 1.89
CA MET A 134 9.56 6.30 2.88
C MET A 134 9.94 4.95 2.28
N GLU A 135 9.42 4.62 1.09
CA GLU A 135 9.77 3.41 0.34
C GLU A 135 11.29 3.32 0.10
N ALA A 136 11.93 4.44 -0.25
CA ALA A 136 13.36 4.49 -0.55
C ALA A 136 14.29 4.35 0.68
N VAL A 137 13.90 4.95 1.81
CA VAL A 137 14.79 5.17 2.98
C VAL A 137 14.47 4.22 4.13
N THR A 138 13.26 3.69 4.23
CA THR A 138 12.88 2.82 5.36
C THR A 138 13.30 1.37 5.12
N LEU A 139 13.73 0.71 6.20
CA LEU A 139 13.99 -0.75 6.24
C LEU A 139 12.75 -1.54 6.71
N GLN A 140 11.64 -0.84 6.97
CA GLN A 140 10.40 -1.45 7.42
C GLN A 140 9.77 -2.26 6.28
N ASN A 141 8.82 -3.14 6.62
CA ASN A 141 8.11 -3.91 5.62
C ASN A 141 7.18 -2.98 4.81
N ASP A 142 7.59 -2.70 3.59
CA ASP A 142 6.92 -1.85 2.61
C ASP A 142 5.50 -2.34 2.30
N ASN A 143 5.30 -3.67 2.28
CA ASN A 143 4.00 -4.31 2.03
C ASN A 143 2.94 -4.03 3.10
N LEU A 144 3.32 -3.50 4.26
CA LEU A 144 2.38 -3.14 5.33
C LEU A 144 2.39 -1.65 5.60
N VAL A 145 3.58 -1.06 5.75
CA VAL A 145 3.70 0.33 6.22
C VAL A 145 3.24 1.33 5.18
N LEU A 146 3.62 1.16 3.91
CA LEU A 146 3.32 2.13 2.87
C LEU A 146 1.81 2.28 2.59
N PRO A 147 1.02 1.20 2.40
CA PRO A 147 -0.42 1.35 2.15
C PRO A 147 -1.16 1.93 3.36
N LEU A 148 -0.78 1.55 4.57
CA LEU A 148 -1.37 2.10 5.80
C LEU A 148 -1.05 3.59 5.97
N THR A 149 0.20 3.97 5.70
CA THR A 149 0.61 5.38 5.80
C THR A 149 -0.10 6.22 4.74
N PHE A 150 -0.21 5.71 3.50
CA PHE A 150 -0.99 6.38 2.47
C PHE A 150 -2.45 6.53 2.89
N TYR A 151 -3.10 5.46 3.36
CA TYR A 151 -4.48 5.50 3.85
C TYR A 151 -4.67 6.57 4.94
N ALA A 152 -3.78 6.59 5.93
CA ALA A 152 -3.84 7.53 7.05
C ALA A 152 -3.66 8.98 6.61
N LEU A 153 -2.61 9.27 5.82
CA LEU A 153 -2.34 10.63 5.32
C LEU A 153 -3.46 11.12 4.40
N TYR A 154 -3.94 10.25 3.51
CA TYR A 154 -5.03 10.58 2.60
C TYR A 154 -6.29 10.94 3.38
N ASN A 155 -6.72 10.09 4.32
CA ASN A 155 -7.91 10.39 5.10
C ASN A 155 -7.72 11.63 5.98
N LEU A 156 -6.56 11.81 6.62
CA LEU A 156 -6.30 12.99 7.45
C LEU A 156 -6.46 14.29 6.66
N ILE A 157 -5.88 14.35 5.46
CA ILE A 157 -5.92 15.54 4.62
C ILE A 157 -7.30 15.70 4.01
N PHE A 158 -7.84 14.67 3.35
CA PHE A 158 -9.08 14.76 2.58
C PHE A 158 -10.36 14.70 3.42
N GLN A 159 -10.30 14.29 4.69
CA GLN A 159 -11.41 14.46 5.63
C GLN A 159 -11.67 15.94 5.96
N SER A 160 -10.66 16.81 5.85
CA SER A 160 -10.80 18.24 6.13
C SER A 160 -11.46 19.05 5.00
N PHE A 161 -11.65 18.43 3.83
CA PHE A 161 -12.31 19.02 2.66
C PHE A 161 -13.79 18.58 2.50
N VAL A 162 -14.37 17.92 3.52
CA VAL A 162 -15.80 17.58 3.59
C VAL A 162 -16.45 18.44 4.66
#